data_AF-A0AAW1AGF0-F1
#
_entry.id   AF-A0AAW1AGF0-F1
#
_cell.length_a   1.000
_cell.length_b   1.000
_cell.length_c   1.000
_cell.angle_alpha   90.00
_cell.angle_beta   90.00
_cell.angle_gamma   90.00
#
_symmetry.space_group_name_H-M   'P 1'
#
loop_
_entity.id
_entity.type
_entity.pdbx_description
1 polymer ?
#
loop_
_entity_poly.entity_id
_entity_poly.type
_entity_poly.pdbx_seq_one_letter_code
_entity_poly.pdbx_strand_id
1 'polypeptide(L)'
;MAQSRTDRIGTIFSRMTALVRADVLHPNNLPLWYEVYKTFPPKYEPKYNRKPPTTEIQNIFYQEDLIRAKFQKDISVPITDMKNDDVTKTQMFYTLYECLLQGGVEKEEAYKKAMISYKSIFKTYESKKSHKSTKRNKP
;
A
#
# COMPACT_ATOMS: atom_id res chain seq x y z
N MET A 1 31.48 -13.46 -32.21
CA MET A 1 30.82 -14.16 -31.10
C MET A 1 29.40 -14.51 -31.52
N ALA A 2 29.01 -15.78 -31.47
CA ALA A 2 27.65 -16.18 -31.85
C ALA A 2 26.65 -15.72 -30.77
N GLN A 3 25.81 -14.74 -31.10
CA GLN A 3 24.78 -14.21 -30.22
C GLN A 3 23.40 -14.40 -30.87
N SER A 4 22.45 -14.96 -30.13
CA SER A 4 21.06 -15.06 -30.59
C SER A 4 20.28 -13.78 -30.24
N ARG A 5 19.70 -13.13 -31.24
CA ARG A 5 18.86 -11.92 -31.11
C ARG A 5 17.35 -12.23 -31.19
N THR A 6 16.98 -13.50 -31.23
CA THR A 6 15.59 -13.93 -31.41
C THR A 6 14.85 -13.84 -30.08
N ASP A 7 13.99 -12.85 -29.92
CA ASP A 7 13.20 -12.59 -28.71
C ASP A 7 11.93 -13.45 -28.63
N ARG A 8 11.27 -13.71 -29.77
CA ARG A 8 9.99 -14.45 -29.83
C ARG A 8 10.08 -15.97 -29.60
N ILE A 9 11.28 -16.55 -29.72
CA ILE A 9 11.50 -18.00 -29.64
C ILE A 9 12.22 -18.34 -28.33
N GLY A 10 11.56 -19.11 -27.46
CA GLY A 10 12.12 -19.54 -26.18
C GLY A 10 12.37 -18.39 -25.20
N THR A 11 13.22 -18.63 -24.21
CA THR A 11 13.66 -17.63 -23.23
C THR A 11 15.14 -17.33 -23.42
N ILE A 12 15.63 -16.24 -22.82
CA ILE A 12 17.08 -15.95 -22.82
C ILE A 12 17.89 -17.11 -22.23
N PHE A 13 17.35 -17.79 -21.22
CA PHE A 13 18.00 -18.90 -20.53
C PHE A 13 18.02 -20.16 -21.40
N SER A 14 16.89 -20.51 -22.03
CA SER A 14 16.83 -21.68 -22.91
C SER A 14 17.73 -21.51 -24.13
N ARG A 15 17.81 -20.28 -24.69
CA ARG A 15 18.69 -19.98 -25.82
C ARG A 15 20.17 -20.06 -25.44
N MET A 16 20.59 -19.48 -24.32
CA MET A 16 21.97 -19.59 -23.84
C MET A 16 22.34 -21.06 -23.55
N THR A 17 21.45 -21.78 -22.89
CA THR A 17 21.67 -23.21 -22.59
C THR A 17 21.79 -24.04 -23.87
N ALA A 18 21.01 -23.73 -24.91
CA ALA A 18 21.11 -24.40 -26.20
C ALA A 18 22.43 -24.09 -26.92
N LEU A 19 22.92 -22.84 -26.87
CA LEU A 19 24.22 -22.46 -27.44
C LEU A 19 25.39 -23.18 -26.75
N VAL A 20 25.33 -23.32 -25.43
CA VAL A 20 26.33 -24.10 -24.68
C VAL A 20 26.24 -25.59 -25.02
N ARG A 21 25.03 -26.16 -25.10
CA ARG A 21 24.83 -27.58 -25.45
C ARG A 21 25.27 -27.93 -26.88
N ALA A 22 25.13 -26.98 -27.81
CA ALA A 22 25.56 -27.14 -29.20
C ALA A 22 27.07 -26.88 -29.40
N ASP A 23 27.82 -26.64 -28.32
CA ASP A 23 29.25 -26.29 -28.33
C ASP A 23 29.58 -25.03 -29.16
N VAL A 24 28.58 -24.17 -29.39
CA VAL A 24 28.72 -22.89 -30.08
C VAL A 24 29.21 -21.80 -29.13
N LEU A 25 28.91 -21.93 -27.83
CA LEU A 25 29.34 -21.03 -26.77
C LEU A 25 30.15 -21.81 -25.72
N HIS A 26 31.43 -21.49 -25.60
CA HIS A 26 32.30 -22.07 -24.58
C HIS A 26 31.78 -21.76 -23.16
N PRO A 27 31.79 -22.71 -22.20
CA PRO A 27 31.28 -22.49 -20.83
C PRO A 27 31.88 -21.27 -20.12
N ASN A 28 33.17 -20.99 -20.32
CA ASN A 28 33.84 -19.81 -19.74
C ASN A 28 33.30 -18.46 -20.28
N ASN A 29 32.58 -18.48 -21.41
CA ASN A 29 31.98 -17.29 -22.01
C ASN A 29 30.50 -17.13 -21.61
N LEU A 30 30.04 -17.90 -20.62
CA LEU A 30 28.71 -17.72 -20.05
C LEU A 30 28.57 -16.33 -19.42
N PRO A 31 27.42 -15.66 -19.60
CA PRO A 31 27.15 -14.43 -18.88
C PRO A 31 27.10 -14.66 -17.37
N LEU A 32 27.55 -13.69 -16.59
CA LEU A 32 27.55 -13.74 -15.11
C LEU A 32 26.18 -14.11 -14.52
N TRP A 33 25.09 -13.63 -15.15
CA TRP A 33 23.73 -13.90 -14.68
C TRP A 33 23.29 -15.36 -14.87
N TYR A 34 23.95 -16.15 -15.72
CA TYR A 34 23.50 -17.50 -16.08
C TYR A 34 23.41 -18.43 -14.86
N GLU A 35 24.46 -18.45 -14.04
CA GLU A 35 24.47 -19.26 -12.81
C GLU A 35 23.46 -18.77 -11.78
N VAL A 36 23.26 -17.44 -11.67
CA VAL A 36 22.22 -16.87 -10.80
C VAL A 36 20.82 -17.32 -11.26
N TYR A 37 20.55 -17.29 -12.56
CA TYR A 37 19.27 -17.74 -13.11
C TYR A 37 19.06 -19.25 -12.92
N LYS A 38 20.12 -20.05 -13.09
CA LYS A 38 20.09 -21.51 -12.93
C LYS A 38 19.86 -21.92 -11.48
N THR A 39 20.46 -21.19 -10.53
CA THR A 39 20.33 -21.44 -9.08
C THR A 39 19.00 -20.93 -8.54
N PHE A 40 18.56 -19.75 -8.98
CA PHE A 40 17.34 -19.08 -8.54
C PHE A 40 16.42 -18.77 -9.73
N PRO A 41 15.82 -19.81 -10.37
CA PRO A 41 14.95 -19.59 -11.51
C PRO A 41 13.70 -18.80 -11.11
N PRO A 42 13.18 -17.93 -11.99
CA PRO A 42 11.94 -17.21 -11.71
C PRO A 42 10.76 -18.20 -11.62
N LYS A 43 9.76 -17.87 -10.79
CA LYS A 43 8.52 -18.67 -10.67
C LYS A 43 7.85 -18.95 -12.01
N TYR A 44 7.94 -18.00 -12.94
CA TYR A 44 7.39 -18.11 -14.28
C TYR A 44 8.44 -17.68 -15.30
N GLU A 45 8.64 -18.51 -16.32
CA GLU A 45 9.57 -18.20 -17.40
C GLU A 45 9.13 -16.96 -18.20
N PRO A 46 10.09 -16.10 -18.62
CA PRO A 46 9.82 -14.90 -19.40
C PRO A 46 9.60 -15.26 -20.88
N LYS A 47 8.50 -15.95 -21.18
CA LYS A 47 8.12 -16.32 -22.53
C LYS A 47 7.46 -15.14 -23.24
N TYR A 48 7.79 -14.94 -24.52
CA TYR A 48 7.19 -13.89 -25.36
C TYR A 48 5.65 -14.03 -25.46
N ASN A 49 5.15 -15.26 -25.54
CA ASN A 49 3.72 -15.55 -25.69
C ASN A 49 2.95 -15.63 -24.35
N ARG A 50 3.54 -15.16 -23.24
CA ARG A 50 2.88 -15.21 -21.94
C ARG A 50 1.67 -14.27 -21.94
N LYS A 51 0.48 -14.84 -21.85
CA LYS A 51 -0.76 -14.05 -21.67
C LYS A 51 -0.78 -13.44 -20.27
N PRO A 52 -1.25 -12.18 -20.12
CA PRO A 52 -1.51 -11.63 -18.80
C PRO A 52 -2.58 -12.47 -18.09
N PRO A 53 -2.55 -12.57 -16.76
CA PRO A 53 -3.63 -13.21 -16.03
C PRO A 53 -4.94 -12.48 -16.30
N THR A 54 -5.99 -13.22 -16.66
CA THR A 54 -7.34 -12.68 -16.91
C THR A 54 -8.15 -12.56 -15.61
N THR A 55 -7.48 -12.48 -14.47
CA THR A 55 -8.14 -12.46 -13.17
C THR A 55 -8.86 -11.13 -12.97
N GLU A 56 -10.14 -11.20 -12.62
CA GLU A 56 -10.91 -10.02 -12.25
C GLU A 56 -10.34 -9.43 -10.95
N ILE A 57 -10.00 -8.14 -10.97
CA ILE A 57 -9.46 -7.44 -9.80
C ILE A 57 -10.65 -7.04 -8.93
N GLN A 58 -10.66 -7.52 -7.69
CA GLN A 58 -11.69 -7.19 -6.72
C GLN A 58 -11.37 -5.87 -6.01
N ASN A 59 -12.40 -5.08 -5.72
CA ASN A 59 -12.27 -3.90 -4.88
C ASN A 59 -12.02 -4.33 -3.43
N ILE A 60 -11.03 -3.69 -2.79
CA ILE A 60 -10.69 -3.94 -1.38
C ILE A 60 -11.46 -2.94 -0.52
N PHE A 61 -12.44 -3.44 0.24
CA PHE A 61 -13.21 -2.67 1.21
C PHE A 61 -13.11 -3.31 2.59
N TYR A 62 -13.00 -2.47 3.61
CA TYR A 62 -12.99 -2.90 5.00
C TYR A 62 -14.27 -2.47 5.73
N GLN A 63 -14.54 -3.10 6.88
CA GLN A 63 -15.76 -2.83 7.65
C GLN A 63 -15.78 -1.40 8.19
N GLU A 64 -14.62 -0.86 8.53
CA GLU A 64 -14.48 0.51 8.99
C GLU A 64 -14.74 1.56 7.91
N ASP A 65 -14.63 1.21 6.62
CA ASP A 65 -14.80 2.17 5.53
C ASP A 65 -16.23 2.73 5.49
N LEU A 66 -17.22 1.96 5.94
CA LEU A 66 -18.60 2.44 6.11
C LEU A 66 -18.67 3.60 7.11
N ILE A 67 -17.95 3.49 8.22
CA ILE A 67 -17.92 4.50 9.29
C ILE A 67 -17.05 5.68 8.88
N ARG A 68 -15.90 5.44 8.24
CA ARG A 68 -15.03 6.49 7.70
C ARG A 68 -15.77 7.33 6.64
N ALA A 69 -16.52 6.69 5.74
CA ALA A 69 -17.32 7.38 4.74
C ALA A 69 -18.43 8.22 5.37
N LYS A 70 -19.11 7.70 6.39
CA LYS A 70 -20.13 8.45 7.14
C LYS A 70 -19.52 9.68 7.84
N PHE A 71 -18.38 9.49 8.51
CA PHE A 71 -17.68 10.56 9.21
C PHE A 71 -17.20 11.67 8.27
N GLN A 72 -16.64 11.33 7.11
CA GLN A 72 -16.19 12.31 6.12
C GLN A 72 -17.34 13.08 5.46
N LYS A 73 -18.55 12.49 5.38
CA LYS A 73 -19.76 13.21 4.94
C LYS A 73 -20.22 14.23 5.98
N ASP A 74 -20.11 13.89 7.26
CA ASP A 74 -20.62 14.73 8.35
C ASP A 74 -19.63 15.83 8.77
N ILE A 75 -18.32 15.61 8.61
CA ILE A 75 -17.25 16.54 9.02
C ILE A 75 -16.24 16.71 7.89
N SER A 76 -15.91 17.97 7.61
CA SER A 76 -14.73 18.31 6.81
C SER A 76 -13.45 18.03 7.61
N VAL A 77 -12.67 17.06 7.13
CA VAL A 77 -11.40 16.65 7.74
C VAL A 77 -10.27 17.48 7.09
N PRO A 78 -9.31 18.01 7.86
CA PRO A 78 -8.19 18.76 7.29
C PRO A 78 -7.25 17.87 6.48
N ILE A 79 -6.41 18.53 5.67
CA ILE A 79 -5.34 17.90 4.90
C ILE A 79 -4.45 17.08 5.83
N THR A 80 -4.16 15.85 5.41
CA THR A 80 -3.28 14.91 6.11
C THR A 80 -1.93 14.89 5.43
N ASP A 81 -0.85 14.89 6.21
CA ASP A 81 0.50 14.69 5.69
C ASP A 81 0.72 13.20 5.42
N MET A 82 0.97 12.84 4.16
CA MET A 82 1.22 11.44 3.76
C MET A 82 2.68 11.00 3.96
N LYS A 83 3.56 11.90 4.43
CA LYS A 83 4.98 11.58 4.69
C LYS A 83 5.23 11.05 6.10
N ASN A 84 4.35 11.37 7.05
CA ASN A 84 4.49 10.97 8.44
C ASN A 84 3.48 9.87 8.75
N ASP A 85 3.88 8.91 9.59
CA ASP A 85 3.01 7.84 10.08
C ASP A 85 2.11 8.28 11.25
N ASP A 86 1.74 9.57 11.27
CA ASP A 86 0.91 10.12 12.33
C ASP A 86 -0.54 9.61 12.21
N VAL A 87 -1.17 9.35 13.36
CA VAL A 87 -2.56 8.89 13.39
C VAL A 87 -3.48 9.98 12.84
N THR A 88 -4.15 9.67 11.73
CA THR A 88 -5.08 10.61 11.09
C THR A 88 -6.28 10.89 11.98
N LYS A 89 -6.91 12.06 11.83
CA LYS A 89 -8.11 12.42 12.62
C LYS A 89 -9.26 11.43 12.39
N THR A 90 -9.40 10.94 11.16
CA THR A 90 -10.37 9.89 10.81
C THR A 90 -10.06 8.59 11.55
N GLN A 91 -8.78 8.22 11.66
CA GLN A 91 -8.38 7.04 12.42
C GLN A 91 -8.60 7.22 13.93
N MET A 92 -8.27 8.39 14.49
CA MET A 92 -8.57 8.71 15.89
C MET A 92 -10.07 8.58 16.20
N PHE A 93 -10.92 9.09 15.30
CA PHE A 93 -12.38 8.95 15.43
C PHE A 93 -12.81 7.48 15.40
N TYR A 94 -12.27 6.71 14.45
CA TYR A 94 -12.58 5.29 14.35
C TYR A 94 -12.18 4.51 15.61
N THR A 95 -11.00 4.78 16.17
CA THR A 95 -10.54 4.15 17.41
C THR A 95 -11.48 4.48 18.58
N LEU A 96 -11.94 5.73 18.71
CA LEU A 96 -12.94 6.10 19.73
C LEU A 96 -14.26 5.34 19.54
N TYR A 97 -14.71 5.22 18.29
CA TYR A 97 -15.91 4.47 17.95
C TYR A 97 -15.77 2.98 18.28
N GLU A 98 -14.62 2.38 17.96
CA GLU A 98 -14.31 0.98 18.25
C GLU A 98 -14.28 0.71 19.76
N CYS A 99 -13.66 1.58 20.56
CA CYS A 99 -13.66 1.46 22.01
C CYS A 99 -15.09 1.49 22.59
N LEU A 100 -15.99 2.30 22.03
CA LEU A 100 -17.40 2.36 22.47
C LEU A 100 -18.18 1.10 22.08
N LEU A 101 -17.89 0.52 20.93
CA LEU A 101 -18.46 -0.77 20.52
C LEU A 101 -18.01 -1.91 21.43
N GLN A 102 -16.73 -1.94 21.80
CA GLN A 102 -16.20 -2.92 22.75
C GLN A 102 -16.86 -2.77 24.14
N GLY A 103 -17.27 -1.56 24.51
CA GLY A 103 -18.08 -1.28 25.69
C GLY A 103 -19.54 -1.75 25.62
N GLY A 104 -19.94 -2.45 24.55
CA GLY A 104 -21.29 -3.02 24.39
C GLY A 104 -22.36 -2.01 23.94
N VAL A 105 -21.96 -0.82 23.48
CA VAL A 105 -22.90 0.19 22.98
C VAL A 105 -23.35 -0.17 21.56
N GLU A 106 -24.63 0.05 21.26
CA GLU A 106 -25.17 -0.14 19.91
C GLU A 106 -24.49 0.76 18.87
N LYS A 107 -24.35 0.28 17.63
CA LYS A 107 -23.59 0.94 16.56
C LYS A 107 -24.00 2.39 16.29
N GLU A 108 -25.29 2.70 16.30
CA GLU A 108 -25.76 4.05 16.03
C GLU A 108 -25.50 5.00 17.19
N GLU A 109 -25.70 4.52 18.43
CA GLU A 109 -25.41 5.30 19.62
C GLU A 109 -23.92 5.54 19.80
N ALA A 110 -23.10 4.51 19.56
CA ALA A 110 -21.65 4.59 19.60
C ALA A 110 -21.14 5.67 18.65
N TYR A 111 -21.72 5.78 17.45
CA TYR A 111 -21.36 6.84 16.49
C TYR A 111 -21.70 8.24 17.02
N LYS A 112 -22.91 8.42 17.57
CA LYS A 112 -23.34 9.71 18.14
C LYS A 112 -22.46 10.11 19.33
N LYS A 113 -22.16 9.17 20.24
CA LYS A 113 -21.28 9.37 21.39
C LYS A 113 -19.86 9.71 20.94
N ALA A 114 -19.29 8.95 20.00
CA ALA A 114 -17.98 9.21 19.41
C ALA A 114 -17.91 10.61 18.78
N MET A 115 -18.97 11.04 18.09
CA MET A 115 -19.06 12.36 17.46
C MET A 115 -19.03 13.49 18.48
N ILE A 116 -19.74 13.32 19.60
CA ILE A 116 -19.74 14.29 20.72
C ILE A 116 -18.33 14.35 21.33
N SER A 117 -17.73 13.19 21.62
CA SER A 117 -16.37 13.10 22.15
C SER A 117 -15.36 13.75 21.20
N TYR A 118 -15.41 13.45 19.91
CA TYR A 118 -14.55 14.05 18.90
C TYR A 118 -14.69 15.59 18.89
N LYS A 119 -15.92 16.11 18.81
CA LYS A 119 -16.16 17.57 18.83
C LYS A 119 -15.63 18.22 20.10
N SER A 120 -15.76 17.57 21.27
CA SER A 120 -15.17 18.10 22.51
C SER A 120 -13.65 18.18 22.44
N ILE A 121 -12.98 17.12 22.00
CA ILE A 121 -11.50 17.04 21.93
C ILE A 121 -10.97 18.14 21.01
N PHE A 122 -11.55 18.29 19.82
CA PHE A 122 -11.06 19.23 18.82
C PHE A 122 -11.49 20.69 19.08
N LYS A 123 -12.63 20.95 19.72
CA LYS A 123 -12.99 22.30 20.21
C LYS A 123 -12.04 22.78 21.31
N THR A 124 -11.64 21.87 22.21
CA THR A 124 -10.65 22.17 23.25
C THR A 124 -9.25 22.40 22.66
N TYR A 125 -8.90 21.75 21.54
CA TYR A 125 -7.63 21.97 20.87
C TYR A 125 -7.54 23.36 20.20
N GLU A 126 -8.58 23.77 19.48
CA GLU A 126 -8.63 25.10 18.84
C GLU A 126 -8.56 26.26 19.86
N SER A 127 -9.26 26.12 20.99
CA SER A 127 -9.19 27.11 22.09
C SER A 127 -7.82 27.18 22.78
N LYS A 128 -7.11 26.05 22.92
CA LYS A 128 -5.74 26.01 23.46
C LYS A 128 -4.72 26.60 22.48
N LYS A 129 -4.88 26.37 21.17
CA LYS A 129 -4.00 26.94 20.13
C LYS A 129 -4.12 28.47 20.07
N SER A 130 -5.34 29.01 20.15
CA SER A 130 -5.57 30.47 20.15
C SER A 130 -5.04 31.17 21.41
N HIS A 131 -5.12 30.53 22.59
CA HIS A 131 -4.51 31.04 23.82
C HIS A 131 -2.97 31.01 23.81
N LYS A 132 -2.37 30.01 23.15
CA LYS A 132 -0.91 29.87 23.07
C LYS A 132 -0.28 30.84 22.06
N SER A 133 -1.00 31.17 20.98
CA SER A 133 -0.56 32.21 20.03
C SER A 133 -0.71 33.63 20.61
N THR A 134 -1.77 33.92 21.37
CA THR A 134 -1.91 35.23 22.05
C THR A 134 -0.88 35.45 23.15
N LYS A 135 -0.44 34.40 23.87
CA LYS A 135 0.63 34.52 24.89
C LYS A 135 2.04 34.66 24.30
N ARG A 136 2.30 34.17 23.09
CA ARG A 136 3.59 34.32 22.40
C ARG A 136 3.80 35.70 21.76
N ASN A 137 2.72 36.46 21.57
CA ASN A 137 2.73 37.77 20.91
C ASN A 137 2.65 38.96 21.88
N LYS A 138 2.90 38.75 23.20
CA LYS A 138 3.10 39.87 24.13
C LYS A 138 4.61 40.16 24.25
N PRO A 139 5.01 41.44 24.14
CA PRO A 139 6.41 41.86 24.12
C PRO A 139 7.14 41.55 25.42
#